data_AF-A0A973ILA3-F1
#
_entry.id   AF-A0A973ILA3-F1
#
_cell.length_a   1.000
_cell.length_b   1.000
_cell.length_c   1.000
_cell.angle_alpha   90.00
_cell.angle_beta   90.00
_cell.angle_gamma   90.00
#
_symmetry.space_group_name_H-M   'P 1'
#
loop_
_entity.id
_entity.type
_entity.pdbx_description
1 polymer ?
#
loop_
_entity_poly.entity_id
_entity_poly.type
_entity_poly.pdbx_seq_one_letter_code
_entity_poly.pdbx_strand_id
1 'polypeptide(L)'
;MNDTAPAQQRMEQLAHEFPVNEEWLWANHAAISPWPRSTREAVSAFALENQNQGAVDYGRWLRHEADLRQRLARLIGAASDRDVALLPNTTEGINLVA
;
A
#
# COMPACT_ATOMS: atom_id res chain seq x y z
N MET A 1 -10.65 17.36 -29.24
CA MET A 1 -11.31 17.39 -27.92
C MET A 1 -11.01 16.05 -27.27
N ASN A 2 -10.09 16.02 -26.29
CA ASN A 2 -9.71 14.79 -25.61
C ASN A 2 -10.74 14.53 -24.50
N ASP A 3 -11.42 13.41 -24.54
CA ASP A 3 -12.45 13.03 -23.58
C ASP A 3 -11.80 12.57 -22.27
N THR A 4 -11.63 13.50 -21.33
CA THR A 4 -11.01 13.26 -20.00
C THR A 4 -12.00 12.73 -18.97
N ALA A 5 -13.29 12.58 -19.33
CA ALA A 5 -14.35 12.19 -18.40
C ALA A 5 -14.05 10.89 -17.62
N PRO A 6 -13.48 9.82 -18.22
CA PRO A 6 -13.16 8.59 -17.49
C PRO A 6 -12.00 8.73 -16.49
N ALA A 7 -11.13 9.72 -16.68
CA ALA A 7 -10.02 9.98 -15.76
C ALA A 7 -10.49 10.83 -14.58
N GLN A 8 -11.30 11.87 -14.84
CA GLN A 8 -11.91 12.70 -13.80
C GLN A 8 -12.81 11.89 -12.88
N GLN A 9 -13.66 11.04 -13.44
CA GLN A 9 -14.52 10.17 -12.64
C GLN A 9 -13.72 9.22 -11.73
N ARG A 10 -12.58 8.69 -12.22
CA ARG A 10 -11.67 7.88 -11.39
C ARG A 10 -10.99 8.71 -10.30
N MET A 11 -10.62 9.95 -10.58
CA MET A 11 -10.02 10.83 -9.58
C MET A 11 -11.02 11.19 -8.46
N GLU A 12 -12.28 11.47 -8.81
CA GLU A 12 -13.35 11.68 -7.83
C GLU A 12 -13.57 10.42 -6.97
N GLN A 13 -13.59 9.26 -7.60
CA GLN A 13 -13.62 7.96 -6.92
C GLN A 13 -12.35 7.66 -6.11
N LEU A 14 -11.23 8.36 -6.27
CA LEU A 14 -10.06 8.17 -5.40
C LEU A 14 -10.04 9.19 -4.27
N ALA A 15 -10.58 10.39 -4.49
CA ALA A 15 -10.63 11.45 -3.50
C ALA A 15 -11.34 11.00 -2.21
N HIS A 16 -12.39 10.17 -2.30
CA HIS A 16 -13.12 9.65 -1.14
C HIS A 16 -12.28 8.73 -0.22
N GLU A 17 -11.14 8.23 -0.69
CA GLU A 17 -10.22 7.42 0.11
C GLU A 17 -9.39 8.30 1.06
N PHE A 18 -9.29 9.61 0.80
CA PHE A 18 -8.43 10.54 1.52
C PHE A 18 -9.25 11.64 2.22
N PRO A 19 -9.99 11.31 3.30
CA PRO A 19 -10.86 12.26 3.98
C PRO A 19 -10.12 13.46 4.57
N VAL A 20 -8.81 13.37 4.80
CA VAL A 20 -7.98 14.51 5.23
C VAL A 20 -8.08 15.71 4.27
N ASN A 21 -8.40 15.47 3.00
CA ASN A 21 -8.52 16.49 1.97
C ASN A 21 -9.84 17.28 2.06
N GLU A 22 -10.79 16.87 2.91
CA GLU A 22 -12.01 17.64 3.20
C GLU A 22 -11.68 18.88 4.04
N GLU A 23 -10.64 18.80 4.87
CA GLU A 23 -10.23 19.88 5.78
C GLU A 23 -8.90 20.54 5.38
N TRP A 24 -7.99 19.80 4.73
CA TRP A 24 -6.62 20.24 4.49
C TRP A 24 -6.19 20.08 3.04
N LEU A 25 -5.50 21.09 2.50
CA LEU A 25 -4.74 20.91 1.27
C LEU A 25 -3.40 20.22 1.57
N TRP A 26 -3.34 18.90 1.34
CA TRP A 26 -2.14 18.12 1.65
C TRP A 26 -1.03 18.27 0.60
N ALA A 27 -0.18 19.29 0.76
CA ALA A 27 0.94 19.57 -0.15
C ALA A 27 2.29 18.93 0.25
N ASN A 28 2.32 18.04 1.26
CA ASN A 28 3.55 17.42 1.79
C ASN A 28 3.70 15.92 1.43
N HIS A 29 3.10 15.48 0.32
CA HIS A 29 3.05 14.07 -0.09
C HIS A 29 4.44 13.43 -0.26
N ALA A 30 5.45 14.21 -0.65
CA ALA A 30 6.80 13.70 -0.86
C ALA A 30 7.53 13.31 0.44
N ALA A 31 7.15 13.88 1.59
CA ALA A 31 7.72 13.53 2.88
C ALA A 31 6.94 12.38 3.55
N ILE A 32 5.63 12.58 3.72
CA ILE A 32 4.72 11.55 4.24
C ILE A 32 3.29 11.85 3.79
N SER A 33 2.58 10.80 3.40
CA SER A 33 1.23 10.89 2.88
C SER A 33 0.22 10.27 3.84
N PRO A 34 -0.99 10.84 3.93
CA PRO A 34 -2.09 10.21 4.64
C PRO A 34 -2.40 8.86 3.99
N TRP A 35 -2.80 7.90 4.82
CA TRP A 35 -3.24 6.60 4.30
C TRP A 35 -4.63 6.72 3.69
N PRO A 36 -4.90 6.01 2.57
CA PRO A 36 -6.27 5.86 2.10
C PRO A 36 -7.09 5.03 3.10
N ARG A 37 -8.41 5.21 3.07
CA ARG A 37 -9.37 4.50 3.94
C ARG A 37 -9.19 2.98 3.87
N SER A 38 -9.02 2.43 2.67
CA SER A 38 -8.75 1.00 2.44
C SER A 38 -7.51 0.49 3.17
N THR A 39 -6.40 1.24 3.19
CA THR A 39 -5.19 0.87 3.94
C THR A 39 -5.46 0.84 5.44
N ARG A 40 -6.12 1.87 5.98
CA ARG A 40 -6.51 1.91 7.40
C ARG A 40 -7.34 0.67 7.77
N GLU A 41 -8.31 0.31 6.93
CA GLU A 41 -9.20 -0.82 7.16
C GLU A 41 -8.46 -2.16 7.14
N ALA A 42 -7.58 -2.37 6.15
CA ALA A 42 -6.77 -3.58 6.05
C ALA A 42 -5.86 -3.78 7.27
N VAL A 43 -5.15 -2.72 7.70
CA VAL A 43 -4.26 -2.78 8.86
C VAL A 43 -5.05 -2.99 10.15
N SER A 44 -6.20 -2.34 10.30
CA SER A 44 -7.07 -2.52 11.48
C SER A 44 -7.61 -3.94 11.57
N ALA A 45 -8.02 -4.53 10.44
CA ALA A 45 -8.50 -5.91 10.37
C ALA A 45 -7.39 -6.90 10.76
N PHE A 46 -6.17 -6.70 10.24
CA PHE A 46 -5.01 -7.52 10.60
C PHE A 46 -4.70 -7.44 12.12
N ALA A 47 -4.69 -6.24 12.69
CA ALA A 47 -4.44 -6.06 14.12
C ALA A 47 -5.52 -6.76 14.98
N LEU A 48 -6.80 -6.64 14.59
CA LEU A 48 -7.91 -7.29 15.28
C LEU A 48 -7.85 -8.83 15.17
N GLU A 49 -7.50 -9.34 13.99
CA GLU A 49 -7.27 -10.77 13.77
C GLU A 49 -6.16 -11.30 14.69
N ASN A 50 -4.99 -10.66 14.69
CA ASN A 50 -3.86 -11.08 15.52
C ASN A 50 -4.17 -10.97 17.03
N GLN A 51 -4.94 -9.97 17.46
CA GLN A 51 -5.39 -9.88 18.85
C GLN A 51 -6.27 -11.07 19.27
N ASN A 52 -7.21 -11.48 18.41
CA ASN A 52 -8.22 -12.48 18.76
C ASN A 52 -7.75 -13.92 18.51
N GLN A 53 -6.87 -14.13 17.55
CA GLN A 53 -6.48 -15.46 17.07
C GLN A 53 -4.97 -15.71 17.16
N GLY A 54 -4.17 -14.70 17.53
CA GLY A 54 -2.72 -14.78 17.47
C GLY A 54 -2.23 -15.13 16.06
N ALA A 55 -1.17 -15.93 15.99
CA ALA A 55 -0.57 -16.36 14.73
C ALA A 55 -1.15 -17.68 14.17
N VAL A 56 -2.36 -18.07 14.57
CA VAL A 56 -2.99 -19.33 14.09
C VAL A 56 -3.07 -19.36 12.56
N ASP A 57 -3.42 -18.25 11.94
CA ASP A 57 -3.59 -18.11 10.49
C ASP A 57 -2.34 -17.56 9.78
N TYR A 58 -1.14 -17.72 10.36
CA TYR A 58 0.10 -17.17 9.81
C TYR A 58 0.35 -17.54 8.33
N GLY A 59 -0.03 -18.75 7.91
CA GLY A 59 0.06 -19.17 6.51
C GLY A 59 -0.75 -18.30 5.54
N ARG A 60 -1.84 -17.68 5.99
CA ARG A 60 -2.60 -16.70 5.20
C ARG A 60 -1.81 -15.40 5.00
N TRP A 61 -1.09 -14.95 6.01
CA TRP A 61 -0.27 -13.74 5.94
C TRP A 61 0.92 -13.94 4.99
N LEU A 62 1.55 -15.11 5.03
CA LEU A 62 2.62 -15.47 4.07
C LEU A 62 2.11 -15.47 2.61
N ARG A 63 0.89 -15.96 2.36
CA ARG A 63 0.28 -15.87 1.02
C ARG A 63 0.04 -14.42 0.61
N HIS A 64 -0.43 -13.59 1.54
CA HIS A 64 -0.67 -12.17 1.27
C HIS A 64 0.63 -11.43 0.93
N GLU A 65 1.73 -11.75 1.61
CA GLU A 65 3.06 -11.24 1.30
C GLU A 65 3.56 -11.71 -0.08
N ALA A 66 3.35 -12.98 -0.42
CA ALA A 66 3.73 -13.52 -1.74
C ALA A 66 2.97 -12.81 -2.87
N ASP A 67 1.65 -12.63 -2.72
CA ASP A 67 0.83 -11.89 -3.68
C ASP A 67 1.28 -10.43 -3.82
N LEU A 68 1.69 -9.79 -2.72
CA LEU A 68 2.24 -8.44 -2.74
C LEU A 68 3.54 -8.38 -3.55
N ARG A 69 4.48 -9.30 -3.32
CA ARG A 69 5.75 -9.35 -4.08
C ARG A 69 5.50 -9.54 -5.58
N GLN A 70 4.53 -10.36 -5.97
CA GLN A 70 4.14 -10.53 -7.38
C GLN A 70 3.58 -9.25 -8.00
N ARG A 71 2.75 -8.50 -7.26
CA ARG A 71 2.20 -7.22 -7.73
C ARG A 71 3.29 -6.16 -7.85
N LEU A 72 4.21 -6.11 -6.89
CA LEU A 72 5.36 -5.19 -6.91
C LEU A 72 6.31 -5.50 -8.06
N ALA A 73 6.62 -6.78 -8.30
CA ALA A 73 7.44 -7.19 -9.44
C ALA A 73 6.86 -6.67 -10.77
N ARG A 74 5.54 -6.78 -10.97
CA ARG A 74 4.87 -6.21 -12.15
C ARG A 74 4.93 -4.69 -12.18
N LEU A 75 4.78 -4.03 -11.03
CA LEU A 75 4.80 -2.56 -10.93
C LEU A 75 6.16 -1.98 -11.34
N ILE A 76 7.26 -2.61 -10.92
CA ILE A 76 8.62 -2.12 -11.19
C ILE A 76 9.28 -2.79 -12.42
N GLY A 77 8.60 -3.74 -13.06
CA GLY A 77 9.13 -4.48 -14.21
C GLY A 77 10.24 -5.48 -13.86
N ALA A 78 10.24 -6.04 -12.64
CA ALA A 78 11.17 -7.11 -12.27
C ALA A 78 10.83 -8.43 -12.98
N ALA A 79 11.85 -9.27 -13.24
CA ALA A 79 11.67 -10.55 -13.93
C ALA A 79 10.93 -11.59 -13.07
N SER A 80 11.11 -11.54 -11.76
CA SER A 80 10.51 -12.46 -10.80
C SER A 80 10.09 -11.77 -9.50
N ASP A 81 9.11 -12.34 -8.80
CA ASP A 81 8.76 -11.93 -7.44
C ASP A 81 9.88 -12.24 -6.43
N ARG A 82 10.76 -13.18 -6.77
CA ARG A 82 11.98 -13.50 -6.00
C ARG A 82 13.04 -12.41 -6.07
N ASP A 83 12.95 -11.51 -7.04
CA ASP A 83 13.83 -10.34 -7.16
C ASP A 83 13.36 -9.18 -6.27
N VAL A 84 12.24 -9.35 -5.55
CA VAL A 84 11.64 -8.34 -4.67
C VAL A 84 11.69 -8.81 -3.23
N ALA A 85 12.35 -8.02 -2.38
CA ALA A 85 12.33 -8.17 -0.93
C ALA A 85 11.62 -6.99 -0.27
N LEU A 86 10.92 -7.24 0.84
CA LEU A 86 10.27 -6.22 1.65
C LEU A 86 11.15 -5.90 2.86
N LEU A 87 11.44 -4.62 3.05
CA LEU A 87 12.22 -4.12 4.20
C LEU A 87 11.41 -3.04 4.92
N PRO A 88 11.70 -2.77 6.21
CA PRO A 88 10.92 -1.81 7.00
C PRO A 88 10.89 -0.39 6.43
N ASN A 89 11.97 0.05 5.78
CA ASN A 89 12.11 1.38 5.20
C ASN A 89 13.31 1.46 4.24
N THR A 90 13.43 2.58 3.51
CA THR A 90 14.52 2.83 2.56
C THR A 90 15.89 2.87 3.23
N THR A 91 16.00 3.45 4.42
CA THR A 91 17.27 3.56 5.15
C THR A 91 17.85 2.18 5.46
N GLU A 92 17.02 1.27 5.94
CA GLU A 92 17.42 -0.11 6.21
C GLU A 92 17.84 -0.83 4.93
N GLY A 93 17.14 -0.59 3.82
CA GLY A 93 17.53 -1.14 2.51
C GLY A 93 18.87 -0.66 2.01
N ILE A 94 19.18 0.63 2.18
CA ILE A 94 20.49 1.18 1.84
C ILE A 94 21.57 0.57 2.74
N ASN A 95 21.34 0.52 4.05
CA ASN A 95 22.30 -0.03 5.01
C ASN A 95 22.58 -1.53 4.78
N LEU A 96 21.60 -2.30 4.30
CA LEU A 96 21.78 -3.73 4.04
C LEU A 96 22.77 -4.00 2.90
N VAL A 97 22.88 -3.10 1.92
CA VAL A 97 23.72 -3.27 0.72
C VAL A 97 25.01 -2.46 0.73
N ALA A 98 25.12 -1.49 1.66
CA ALA A 98 26.25 -0.58 1.79
C ALA A 98 27.54 -1.24 2.30
#